data_AF-A0A974TTN8-F1
#
_entry.id   AF-A0A974TTN8-F1
#
_cell.length_a   1.000
_cell.length_b   1.000
_cell.length_c   1.000
_cell.angle_alpha   90.00
_cell.angle_beta   90.00
_cell.angle_gamma   90.00
#
_symmetry.space_group_name_H-M   'P 1'
#
loop_
_entity.id
_entity.type
_entity.pdbx_description
1 polymer ?
#
loop_
_entity_poly.entity_id
_entity_poly.type
_entity_poly.pdbx_seq_one_letter_code
_entity_poly.pdbx_strand_id
1 'polypeptide(L)'
;MALHVLVVGCAAALAGCVSPPPPEEMARTTLQTAPADLQLICANAVAGSAKTESTKVLPMNSRQIDAQTYSVELDAGGRRFDCVVDNNGSVKSVQPV
;
A
#
# COMPACT_ATOMS: atom_id res chain seq x y z
N MET A 1 -2.86 -29.07 -53.16
CA MET A 1 -2.84 -27.62 -52.80
C MET A 1 -1.90 -27.47 -51.61
N ALA A 2 -0.58 -27.59 -51.78
CA ALA A 2 0.35 -26.56 -52.29
C ALA A 2 0.12 -25.21 -51.58
N LEU A 3 0.82 -24.95 -50.47
CA LEU A 3 2.15 -24.31 -50.42
C LEU A 3 2.01 -22.79 -50.47
N HIS A 4 2.23 -22.10 -49.34
CA HIS A 4 2.86 -20.77 -49.31
C HIS A 4 3.69 -20.65 -48.03
N VAL A 5 4.95 -21.09 -48.15
CA VAL A 5 6.07 -20.64 -47.34
C VAL A 5 6.41 -19.21 -47.79
N LEU A 6 6.55 -18.27 -46.85
CA LEU A 6 7.40 -17.11 -47.09
C LEU A 6 8.28 -16.85 -45.86
N VAL A 7 9.54 -17.21 -46.05
CA VAL A 7 10.71 -16.88 -45.23
C VAL A 7 11.12 -15.44 -45.52
N VAL A 8 11.26 -14.62 -44.48
CA VAL A 8 12.17 -13.46 -44.37
C VAL A 8 12.49 -13.37 -42.86
N GLY A 9 13.70 -13.56 -42.34
CA GLY A 9 15.02 -13.40 -42.91
C GLY A 9 15.65 -12.08 -42.43
N CYS A 10 16.05 -11.99 -41.16
CA CYS A 10 17.12 -11.06 -40.76
C CYS A 10 17.90 -11.65 -39.57
N ALA A 11 19.08 -12.15 -39.88
CA ALA A 11 20.09 -12.52 -38.91
C ALA A 11 20.85 -11.27 -38.44
N ALA A 12 21.56 -11.45 -37.31
CA ALA A 12 22.72 -10.69 -36.83
C ALA A 12 22.47 -9.62 -35.76
N ALA A 13 23.04 -9.92 -34.59
CA ALA A 13 24.08 -9.14 -33.92
C ALA A 13 23.71 -8.38 -32.62
N LEU A 14 24.36 -8.86 -31.54
CA LEU A 14 24.99 -8.10 -30.45
C LEU A 14 24.14 -7.72 -29.23
N ALA A 15 24.47 -8.44 -28.15
CA ALA A 15 24.58 -8.00 -26.76
C ALA A 15 24.23 -6.53 -26.42
N GLY A 16 23.40 -6.39 -25.39
CA GLY A 16 23.52 -5.31 -24.41
C GLY A 16 22.34 -4.36 -24.31
N CYS A 17 21.38 -4.68 -23.45
CA CYS A 17 20.55 -3.66 -22.79
C CYS A 17 20.48 -3.96 -21.29
N VAL A 18 21.52 -3.44 -20.63
CA VAL A 18 21.57 -2.77 -19.32
C VAL A 18 20.68 -3.30 -18.20
N SER A 19 21.33 -3.76 -17.14
CA SER A 19 20.77 -3.91 -15.79
C SER A 19 19.93 -2.68 -15.41
N PRO A 20 18.80 -2.83 -14.70
CA PRO A 20 18.08 -1.67 -14.18
C PRO A 20 19.06 -0.82 -13.36
N PRO A 21 19.03 0.53 -13.48
CA PRO A 21 19.89 1.39 -12.69
C PRO A 21 19.74 1.04 -11.20
N PRO A 22 20.83 1.12 -10.41
CA PRO A 22 20.72 0.93 -8.96
C PRO A 22 19.62 1.86 -8.47
N PRO A 23 18.69 1.38 -7.63
CA PRO A 23 17.51 2.13 -7.26
C PRO A 23 17.97 3.49 -6.74
N GLU A 24 17.69 4.53 -7.52
CA GLU A 24 17.81 5.91 -7.06
C GLU A 24 17.04 5.98 -5.76
N GLU A 25 17.74 6.49 -4.76
CA GLU A 25 17.36 6.63 -3.37
C GLU A 25 15.89 7.04 -3.26
N MET A 26 14.98 6.06 -3.29
CA MET A 26 13.61 6.29 -2.92
C MET A 26 13.73 6.81 -1.52
N ALA A 27 13.22 8.02 -1.29
CA ALA A 27 13.08 8.61 0.03
C ALA A 27 12.29 7.62 0.91
N ARG A 28 13.00 6.63 1.45
CA ARG A 28 12.54 5.72 2.47
C ARG A 28 12.54 6.60 3.69
N THR A 29 11.51 7.42 3.80
CA THR A 29 11.15 8.06 5.05
C THR A 29 11.23 6.97 6.09
N THR A 30 12.21 7.07 6.98
CA THR A 30 12.44 6.13 8.08
C THR A 30 11.29 6.16 9.09
N LEU A 31 10.25 6.97 8.83
CA LEU A 31 8.93 6.85 9.40
C LEU A 31 8.38 5.46 9.09
N GLN A 32 8.45 4.59 10.10
CA GLN A 32 7.84 3.27 10.10
C GLN A 32 6.34 3.44 9.86
N THR A 33 5.96 3.31 8.58
CA THR A 33 4.58 3.29 8.10
C THR A 33 3.98 1.96 8.54
N ALA A 34 2.74 1.98 9.03
CA ALA A 34 2.08 0.76 9.46
C ALA A 34 1.99 -0.22 8.27
N PRO A 35 2.23 -1.54 8.44
CA PRO A 35 1.98 -2.53 7.41
C PRO A 35 0.56 -2.42 6.86
N ALA A 36 0.37 -2.66 5.57
CA ALA A 36 -0.93 -2.50 4.90
C ALA A 36 -2.06 -3.33 5.57
N ASP A 37 -1.71 -4.47 6.17
CA ASP A 37 -2.63 -5.30 6.94
C ASP A 37 -3.21 -4.55 8.16
N LEU A 38 -2.36 -3.89 8.95
CA LEU A 38 -2.78 -3.09 10.10
C LEU A 38 -3.63 -1.88 9.67
N GLN A 39 -3.31 -1.29 8.52
CA GLN A 39 -4.13 -0.21 7.96
C GLN A 39 -5.54 -0.70 7.59
N LEU A 40 -5.67 -1.89 7.01
CA LEU A 40 -6.96 -2.49 6.65
C LEU A 40 -7.78 -2.88 7.89
N ILE A 41 -7.12 -3.39 8.93
CA ILE A 41 -7.76 -3.66 10.24
C ILE A 41 -8.35 -2.37 10.82
N CYS A 42 -7.58 -1.28 10.81
CA CYS A 42 -8.06 0.01 11.29
C CYS A 42 -9.20 0.58 10.44
N ALA A 43 -9.15 0.42 9.10
CA ALA A 43 -10.25 0.82 8.23
C ALA A 43 -11.56 0.10 8.58
N ASN A 44 -11.50 -1.21 8.86
CA ASN A 44 -12.66 -1.98 9.31
C ASN A 44 -13.19 -1.52 10.68
N ALA A 45 -12.31 -1.20 11.63
CA ALA A 45 -12.70 -0.72 12.95
C ALA A 45 -13.38 0.66 12.88
N VAL A 46 -12.86 1.56 12.03
CA VAL A 46 -13.48 2.86 11.75
C VAL A 46 -14.80 2.71 11.02
N ALA A 47 -14.91 1.79 10.06
CA ALA A 47 -16.15 1.51 9.35
C ALA A 47 -17.31 1.18 10.29
N GLY A 48 -17.07 0.31 11.28
CA GLY A 48 -18.04 -0.01 12.32
C GLY A 48 -18.42 1.19 13.18
N SER A 49 -17.45 2.04 13.53
CA SER A 49 -17.65 3.24 14.35
C SER A 49 -18.39 4.36 13.59
N ALA A 50 -18.10 4.51 12.30
CA ALA A 50 -18.68 5.52 11.42
C ALA A 50 -19.99 5.06 10.77
N LYS A 51 -20.39 3.80 10.93
CA LYS A 51 -21.55 3.16 10.28
C LYS A 51 -21.50 3.32 8.75
N THR A 52 -20.33 3.11 8.18
CA THR A 52 -20.10 3.15 6.73
C THR A 52 -19.42 1.86 6.28
N GLU A 53 -19.38 1.62 4.97
CA GLU A 53 -18.64 0.50 4.40
C GLU A 53 -17.13 0.73 4.54
N SER A 54 -16.37 -0.32 4.88
CA SER A 54 -14.90 -0.24 4.98
C SER A 54 -14.23 0.21 3.68
N THR A 55 -14.85 -0.10 2.54
CA THR A 55 -14.42 0.37 1.21
C THR A 55 -14.59 1.87 0.97
N LYS A 56 -15.35 2.55 1.83
CA LYS A 56 -15.51 4.01 1.85
C LYS A 56 -14.62 4.69 2.88
N VAL A 57 -13.84 3.92 3.64
CA VAL A 57 -12.86 4.43 4.58
C VAL A 57 -11.50 4.48 3.90
N LEU A 58 -10.92 5.68 3.79
CA LEU A 58 -9.66 5.92 3.11
C LEU A 58 -8.55 6.17 4.14
N PRO A 59 -7.43 5.40 4.13
CA PRO A 59 -6.25 5.74 4.92
C PRO A 59 -5.64 7.05 4.40
N MET A 60 -5.53 8.03 5.28
CA MET A 60 -4.98 9.36 4.97
C MET A 60 -3.52 9.46 5.39
N ASN A 61 -3.21 8.90 6.55
CA ASN A 61 -1.86 8.90 7.10
C ASN A 61 -1.66 7.66 7.98
N SER A 62 -0.42 7.19 8.12
CA SER A 62 -0.08 6.25 9.18
C SER A 62 1.33 6.53 9.70
N ARG A 63 1.51 6.37 11.00
CA ARG A 63 2.81 6.52 11.64
C ARG A 63 2.93 5.60 12.83
N GLN A 64 4.13 5.13 13.09
CA GLN A 64 4.45 4.52 14.37
C GLN A 64 4.41 5.56 15.48
N ILE A 65 3.82 5.22 16.62
CA ILE A 65 3.76 6.10 17.80
C ILE A 65 4.61 5.56 18.95
N ASP A 66 4.86 4.24 19.00
CA ASP A 66 5.83 3.60 19.88
C ASP A 66 6.36 2.28 19.26
N ALA A 67 7.28 1.57 19.94
CA ALA A 67 7.89 0.34 19.43
C ALA A 67 6.90 -0.79 19.08
N GLN A 68 5.67 -0.74 19.59
CA GLN A 68 4.65 -1.77 19.46
C GLN A 68 3.35 -1.29 18.81
N THR A 69 3.16 0.02 18.59
CA THR A 69 1.89 0.56 18.10
C THR A 69 2.04 1.60 17.00
N TYR A 70 1.00 1.67 16.17
CA TYR A 70 0.85 2.62 15.08
C TYR A 70 -0.46 3.40 15.24
N SER A 71 -0.44 4.66 14.84
CA SER A 71 -1.61 5.51 14.61
C SER A 71 -1.88 5.55 13.11
N VAL A 72 -3.11 5.22 12.73
CA VAL A 72 -3.61 5.24 11.36
C VAL A 72 -4.75 6.23 11.30
N GLU A 73 -4.53 7.34 10.59
CA GLU A 73 -5.55 8.35 10.33
C GLU A 73 -6.36 7.95 9.09
N LEU A 74 -7.69 7.94 9.25
CA LEU A 74 -8.64 7.44 8.27
C LEU A 74 -9.74 8.46 8.05
N ASP A 75 -10.13 8.67 6.79
CA ASP A 75 -11.33 9.41 6.42
C ASP A 75 -12.48 8.44 6.14
N ALA A 76 -13.60 8.62 6.84
CA ALA A 76 -14.83 7.86 6.62
C ALA A 76 -15.93 8.81 6.14
N GLY A 77 -15.91 9.14 4.85
CA GLY A 77 -16.92 9.98 4.22
C GLY A 77 -16.86 11.44 4.68
N GLY A 78 -15.66 12.00 4.78
CA GLY A 78 -15.41 13.39 5.21
C GLY A 78 -15.28 13.57 6.72
N ARG A 79 -15.32 12.49 7.50
CA ARG A 79 -15.06 12.48 8.93
C ARG A 79 -13.73 11.78 9.19
N ARG A 80 -12.81 12.45 9.88
CA ARG A 80 -11.53 11.86 10.21
C ARG A 80 -11.58 11.10 11.53
N PHE A 81 -10.82 10.02 11.57
CA PHE A 81 -10.63 9.16 12.72
C PHE A 81 -9.16 8.82 12.89
N ASP A 82 -8.70 8.73 14.12
CA ASP A 82 -7.42 8.14 14.49
C ASP A 82 -7.66 6.75 15.08
N CYS A 83 -7.04 5.75 14.47
CA CYS A 83 -7.05 4.37 14.94
C CYS A 83 -5.67 3.99 15.45
N VAL A 84 -5.58 3.60 16.72
CA VAL A 84 -4.34 3.07 17.29
C VAL A 84 -4.40 1.54 17.27
N VAL A 85 -3.41 0.92 16.65
CA VAL A 85 -3.30 -0.53 16.47
C VAL A 85 -1.91 -1.02 16.87
N ASP A 86 -1.83 -2.18 17.50
CA ASP A 86 -0.55 -2.81 17.83
C ASP A 86 0.00 -3.70 16.71
N ASN A 87 1.26 -4.13 16.85
CA ASN A 87 1.93 -5.06 15.93
C ASN A 87 1.21 -6.40 15.74
N ASN A 88 0.31 -6.78 16.65
CA ASN A 88 -0.45 -8.03 16.59
C ASN A 88 -1.82 -7.86 15.91
N GLY A 89 -2.13 -6.66 15.40
CA GLY A 89 -3.44 -6.38 14.79
C GLY A 89 -4.55 -6.09 15.80
N SER A 90 -4.23 -5.83 17.06
CA SER A 90 -5.23 -5.44 18.07
C SER A 90 -5.45 -3.94 18.06
N VAL A 91 -6.67 -3.52 17.76
CA VAL A 91 -7.09 -2.11 17.84
C VAL A 91 -7.22 -1.70 19.30
N LYS A 92 -6.39 -0.74 19.72
CA LYS A 92 -6.38 -0.17 21.08
C LYS A 92 -7.40 0.94 21.25
N SER A 93 -7.57 1.77 20.23
CA SER A 93 -8.54 2.86 20.24
C SER A 93 -8.96 3.25 18.82
N VAL A 94 -10.17 3.78 18.72
CA VAL A 94 -10.68 4.48 17.55
C VAL A 94 -11.33 5.76 18.06
N GLN A 95 -10.83 6.91 17.63
CA GLN A 95 -11.32 8.21 18.07
C GLN A 95 -11.56 9.12 16.87
N PRO A 96 -12.66 9.89 16.83
CA PRO A 96 -12.76 11.01 15.90
C PRO A 96 -11.67 12.05 16.17
N VAL A 97 -11.13 12.67 15.13
CA VAL A 97 -10.18 13.80 15.22
C VAL A 97 -10.78 15.12 14.76
#